data_AF-A0AA38CIS3-F1
#
_entry.id   AF-A0AA38CIS3-F1
#
_cell.length_a   1.000
_cell.length_b   1.000
_cell.length_c   1.000
_cell.angle_alpha   90.00
_cell.angle_beta   90.00
_cell.angle_gamma   90.00
#
_symmetry.space_group_name_H-M   'P 1'
#
loop_
_entity.id
_entity.type
_entity.pdbx_description
1 polymer ?
#
loop_
_entity_poly.entity_id
_entity_poly.type
_entity_poly.pdbx_seq_one_letter_code
_entity_poly.pdbx_strand_id
1 'polypeptide(L)'
;MGLWSPSLKNKVIYHSGSVQNISEIPDDLKDIYRTVWELKQRTLVDMAVERGCYIDQSQSLNIHMDQPNFGKLTSLHFYAWSKGLKTGMYYLRSRAAADAIQFTVDTTSIKENTKQVTEDVETKMAQVACSLENKDECIACGS
;
A
#
# COMPACT_ATOMS: atom_id res chain seq x y z
N MET A 1 25.04 -6.78 -0.05
CA MET A 1 23.87 -6.36 0.75
C MET A 1 23.43 -7.42 1.75
N GLY A 2 23.49 -8.74 1.49
CA GLY A 2 23.39 -9.75 2.56
C GLY A 2 22.07 -9.80 3.35
N LEU A 3 21.02 -9.09 2.88
CA LEU A 3 19.74 -8.93 3.58
C LEU A 3 18.85 -10.17 3.49
N TRP A 4 19.11 -11.08 2.55
CA TRP A 4 18.24 -12.21 2.28
C TRP A 4 18.25 -13.21 3.44
N SER A 5 17.06 -13.44 4.03
CA SER A 5 16.83 -14.43 5.06
C SER A 5 15.47 -15.12 4.86
N PRO A 6 15.26 -16.33 5.40
CA PRO A 6 13.93 -16.96 5.41
C PRO A 6 12.85 -16.10 6.07
N SER A 7 13.23 -15.30 7.08
CA SER A 7 12.33 -14.34 7.72
C SER A 7 11.92 -13.23 6.75
N LEU A 8 12.88 -12.63 6.03
CA LEU A 8 12.61 -11.59 5.04
C LEU A 8 11.70 -12.11 3.92
N LYS A 9 11.95 -13.32 3.42
CA LYS A 9 11.07 -13.99 2.44
C LYS A 9 9.63 -14.05 2.95
N ASN A 10 9.43 -14.50 4.18
CA ASN A 10 8.10 -14.61 4.78
C ASN A 10 7.41 -13.25 4.94
N LYS A 11 8.16 -12.19 5.30
CA LYS A 11 7.64 -10.81 5.34
C LYS A 11 7.20 -10.31 3.98
N VAL A 12 7.98 -10.58 2.93
CA VAL A 12 7.60 -10.20 1.54
C VAL A 12 6.33 -10.93 1.10
N ILE A 13 6.20 -12.23 1.40
CA ILE A 13 4.98 -12.99 1.09
C ILE A 13 3.80 -12.39 1.86
N TYR A 14 3.95 -12.16 3.17
CA TYR A 14 2.94 -11.55 4.03
C TYR A 14 2.43 -10.20 3.51
N HIS A 15 3.32 -9.36 2.97
CA HIS A 15 2.98 -8.09 2.34
C HIS A 15 2.58 -8.19 0.86
N SER A 16 2.19 -9.38 0.39
CA SER A 16 1.74 -9.63 -0.99
C SER A 16 2.76 -9.17 -2.06
N GLY A 17 4.04 -9.33 -1.76
CA GLY A 17 5.15 -8.93 -2.64
C GLY A 17 5.59 -7.47 -2.51
N SER A 18 4.91 -6.65 -1.70
CA SER A 18 5.34 -5.27 -1.42
C SER A 18 6.51 -5.25 -0.43
N VAL A 19 7.51 -4.41 -0.72
CA VAL A 19 8.67 -4.18 0.15
C VAL A 19 8.56 -2.90 0.97
N GLN A 20 7.52 -2.09 0.76
CA GLN A 20 7.40 -0.75 1.37
C GLN A 20 7.33 -0.80 2.90
N ASN A 21 6.65 -1.81 3.44
CA ASN A 21 6.40 -1.96 4.87
C ASN A 21 7.47 -2.80 5.61
N ILE A 22 8.62 -3.06 4.96
CA ILE A 22 9.70 -3.87 5.54
C ILE A 22 10.85 -2.95 5.95
N SER A 23 11.07 -2.80 7.26
CA SER A 23 12.09 -1.91 7.83
C SER A 23 13.53 -2.32 7.51
N GLU A 24 13.77 -3.61 7.29
CA GLU A 24 15.10 -4.16 6.94
C GLU A 24 15.58 -3.75 5.54
N ILE A 25 14.67 -3.30 4.67
CA ILE A 25 14.97 -2.94 3.28
C ILE A 25 15.29 -1.44 3.23
N PRO A 26 16.47 -1.05 2.72
CA PRO A 26 16.82 0.34 2.46
C PRO A 26 15.84 1.06 1.50
N ASP A 27 15.68 2.36 1.68
CA ASP A 27 14.67 3.14 0.93
C ASP A 27 14.98 3.25 -0.57
N ASP A 28 16.26 3.25 -0.96
CA ASP A 28 16.69 3.19 -2.36
C ASP A 28 16.17 1.91 -3.06
N LEU A 29 16.20 0.78 -2.35
CA LEU A 29 15.63 -0.47 -2.86
C LEU A 29 14.10 -0.42 -2.89
N LYS A 30 13.46 0.19 -1.88
CA LYS A 30 11.99 0.34 -1.88
C LYS A 30 11.51 1.16 -3.07
N ASP A 31 12.24 2.21 -3.45
CA ASP A 31 11.91 3.05 -4.60
C ASP A 31 12.02 2.31 -5.94
N ILE A 32 13.00 1.41 -6.06
CA ILE A 32 13.21 0.55 -7.23
C ILE A 32 12.14 -0.54 -7.32
N TYR A 33 11.83 -1.20 -6.20
CA TYR A 33 10.96 -2.38 -6.16
C TYR A 33 9.50 -2.06 -5.83
N ARG A 34 9.03 -0.87 -6.24
CA ARG A 34 7.61 -0.53 -6.14
C ARG A 34 6.76 -1.47 -6.98
N THR A 35 5.68 -1.97 -6.37
CA THR A 35 4.70 -2.78 -7.09
C THR A 35 3.83 -1.90 -8.00
N VAL A 36 3.15 -2.50 -8.97
CA VAL A 36 2.25 -1.76 -9.88
C VAL A 36 1.11 -1.03 -9.14
N TRP A 37 0.74 -1.51 -7.96
CA TRP A 37 -0.30 -0.93 -7.09
C TRP A 37 0.19 0.31 -6.33
N GLU A 38 1.50 0.45 -6.15
CA GLU A 38 2.15 1.57 -5.47
C GLU A 38 2.48 2.72 -6.44
N LEU A 39 2.46 2.44 -7.75
CA LEU A 39 2.73 3.42 -8.79
C LEU A 39 1.48 4.22 -9.15
N LYS A 40 1.66 5.54 -9.30
CA LYS A 40 0.63 6.43 -9.82
C LYS A 40 0.34 6.05 -11.28
N GLN A 41 -0.90 5.64 -11.57
CA GLN A 41 -1.29 5.23 -12.93
C GLN A 41 -1.10 6.33 -13.98
N ARG A 42 -1.18 7.60 -13.56
CA ARG A 42 -0.86 8.74 -14.43
C ARG A 42 0.57 8.70 -14.96
N THR A 43 1.55 8.32 -14.13
CA THR A 43 2.94 8.19 -14.54
C THR A 43 3.10 7.10 -15.60
N LEU A 44 2.38 5.99 -15.49
CA LEU A 44 2.38 4.94 -16.51
C LEU A 44 1.77 5.43 -17.84
N VAL A 45 0.73 6.26 -17.77
CA VAL A 45 0.15 6.91 -18.96
C VAL A 45 1.15 7.86 -19.61
N ASP A 46 1.85 8.68 -18.82
CA ASP A 46 2.84 9.63 -19.34
C ASP A 46 3.98 8.88 -20.06
N MET A 47 4.53 7.83 -19.44
CA MET A 47 5.54 6.96 -20.06
C MET A 47 5.01 6.27 -21.34
N ALA A 48 3.73 5.88 -21.36
CA ALA A 48 3.11 5.29 -22.54
C ALA A 48 2.96 6.31 -23.68
N VAL A 49 2.66 7.58 -23.38
CA VAL A 49 2.58 8.67 -24.35
C VAL A 49 3.96 8.95 -24.94
N GLU A 50 4.99 9.07 -24.10
CA GLU A 50 6.37 9.34 -24.51
C GLU A 50 6.88 8.28 -25.51
N ARG A 51 6.74 6.99 -25.18
CA ARG A 51 7.13 5.93 -26.11
C ARG A 51 6.20 5.81 -27.32
N GLY A 52 4.97 6.33 -27.22
CA GLY A 52 3.94 6.23 -28.26
C GLY A 52 4.31 6.91 -29.57
N CYS A 53 5.18 7.93 -29.55
CA CYS A 53 5.66 8.58 -30.78
C CYS A 53 6.57 7.68 -31.65
N TYR A 54 7.10 6.60 -31.07
CA TYR A 54 7.92 5.60 -31.76
C TYR A 54 7.16 4.32 -32.10
N ILE A 55 5.83 4.29 -31.92
CA ILE A 55 4.96 3.14 -32.18
C ILE A 55 4.02 3.47 -33.34
N ASP A 56 4.18 2.74 -34.45
CA ASP A 56 3.40 2.90 -35.67
C ASP A 56 1.90 2.61 -35.48
N GLN A 57 1.59 1.56 -34.73
CA GLN A 57 0.24 1.15 -34.34
C GLN A 57 -0.06 1.60 -32.92
N SER A 58 -0.34 0.69 -31.99
CA SER A 58 -0.67 1.01 -30.60
C SER A 58 0.07 0.07 -29.64
N GLN A 59 -0.27 0.13 -28.36
CA GLN A 59 0.34 -0.63 -27.28
C GLN A 59 -0.73 -1.13 -26.32
N SER A 60 -0.56 -2.35 -25.83
CA SER A 60 -1.45 -2.95 -24.83
C SER A 60 -1.17 -2.35 -23.44
N LEU A 61 -1.88 -1.28 -23.08
CA LEU A 61 -1.71 -0.59 -21.80
C LEU A 61 -2.68 -1.13 -20.74
N ASN A 62 -2.19 -1.91 -19.78
CA ASN A 62 -2.97 -2.35 -18.64
C ASN A 62 -2.97 -1.31 -17.52
N ILE A 63 -4.14 -1.01 -16.97
CA ILE A 63 -4.31 -0.10 -15.83
C ILE A 63 -4.60 -0.91 -14.58
N HIS A 64 -3.92 -0.57 -13.49
CA HIS A 64 -4.07 -1.22 -12.19
C HIS A 64 -4.61 -0.21 -11.19
N MET A 65 -5.82 -0.45 -10.66
CA MET A 65 -6.45 0.45 -9.71
C MET A 65 -7.03 -0.37 -8.56
N ASP A 66 -6.48 -0.16 -7.37
CA ASP A 66 -6.83 -0.94 -6.17
C ASP A 66 -8.33 -0.87 -5.85
N GLN A 67 -8.81 0.35 -5.60
CA GLN A 67 -10.22 0.67 -5.40
C GLN A 67 -10.71 1.53 -6.55
N PRO A 68 -11.24 0.91 -7.63
CA PRO A 68 -11.76 1.66 -8.76
C PRO A 68 -13.00 2.44 -8.34
N ASN A 69 -13.06 3.70 -8.75
CA ASN A 69 -14.26 4.52 -8.66
C ASN A 69 -14.46 5.26 -9.97
N PHE A 70 -15.71 5.67 -10.24
CA PHE A 70 -16.07 6.34 -11.49
C PHE A 70 -15.21 7.59 -11.72
N GLY A 71 -15.00 8.44 -10.71
CA GLY A 71 -14.19 9.66 -10.85
C GLY A 71 -12.74 9.40 -11.27
N LYS A 72 -12.07 8.41 -10.65
CA LYS A 72 -10.69 8.01 -10.96
C LYS A 72 -10.57 7.38 -12.34
N LEU A 73 -11.51 6.52 -12.72
CA LEU A 73 -11.50 5.90 -14.04
C LEU A 73 -11.80 6.91 -15.15
N THR A 74 -12.83 7.73 -14.98
CA THR A 74 -13.18 8.78 -15.94
C THR A 74 -12.03 9.77 -16.11
N SER A 75 -11.45 10.28 -15.02
CA SER A 75 -10.32 11.21 -15.11
C SER A 75 -9.10 10.59 -15.81
N LEU A 76 -8.78 9.31 -15.55
CA LEU A 76 -7.70 8.61 -16.22
C LEU A 76 -7.96 8.41 -17.71
N HIS A 77 -9.19 8.03 -18.10
CA HIS A 77 -9.58 7.88 -19.50
C HIS A 77 -9.50 9.19 -20.27
N PHE A 78 -10.06 10.27 -19.71
CA PHE A 78 -9.97 11.60 -20.32
C PHE A 78 -8.53 12.09 -20.41
N TYR A 79 -7.71 11.80 -19.39
CA TYR A 79 -6.29 12.15 -19.42
C TYR A 79 -5.56 11.42 -20.56
N ALA A 80 -5.68 10.10 -20.66
CA ALA A 80 -5.08 9.29 -21.73
C ALA A 80 -5.52 9.74 -23.12
N TRP A 81 -6.82 10.02 -23.28
CA TRP A 81 -7.40 10.53 -24.53
C TRP A 81 -6.83 11.91 -24.90
N SER A 82 -6.79 12.85 -23.94
CA SER A 82 -6.27 14.20 -24.17
C SER A 82 -4.78 14.22 -24.56
N LYS A 83 -4.02 13.18 -24.18
CA LYS A 83 -2.62 13.00 -24.55
C LYS A 83 -2.41 12.27 -25.88
N GLY A 84 -3.48 11.87 -26.57
CA GLY A 84 -3.41 11.24 -27.88
C GLY A 84 -3.04 9.75 -27.87
N LEU A 85 -3.20 9.06 -26.74
CA LEU A 85 -3.02 7.60 -26.74
C LEU A 85 -4.08 6.91 -27.60
N LYS A 86 -3.62 6.09 -28.55
CA LYS A 86 -4.49 5.26 -29.40
C LYS A 86 -5.24 4.20 -28.58
N THR A 87 -4.58 3.58 -27.59
CA THR A 87 -5.20 2.67 -26.62
C THR A 87 -5.06 3.25 -25.23
N GLY A 88 -6.14 3.84 -24.71
CA GLY A 88 -6.16 4.43 -23.36
C GLY A 88 -6.22 3.40 -22.23
N MET A 89 -6.77 2.20 -22.49
CA MET A 89 -6.81 1.10 -21.55
C MET A 89 -7.07 -0.22 -22.29
N TYR A 90 -6.33 -1.27 -21.91
CA TYR A 90 -6.56 -2.63 -22.38
C TYR A 90 -7.35 -3.43 -21.34
N TYR A 91 -6.72 -3.76 -20.21
CA TYR A 91 -7.43 -4.28 -19.04
C TYR A 91 -7.42 -3.27 -17.89
N LEU A 92 -8.53 -3.23 -17.17
CA LEU A 92 -8.57 -2.74 -15.80
C LEU A 92 -8.35 -3.93 -14.86
N ARG A 93 -7.33 -3.83 -14.01
CA ARG A 93 -7.06 -4.78 -12.92
C ARG A 93 -7.40 -4.08 -11.61
N SER A 94 -8.29 -4.68 -10.83
CA SER A 94 -8.63 -4.25 -9.48
C SER A 94 -8.32 -5.35 -8.48
N ARG A 95 -8.16 -4.98 -7.21
CA ARG A 95 -8.08 -5.94 -6.10
C ARG A 95 -9.37 -5.90 -5.30
N ALA A 96 -9.67 -6.99 -4.61
CA ALA A 96 -10.77 -7.00 -3.66
C ALA A 96 -10.42 -6.09 -2.48
N ALA A 97 -11.45 -5.54 -1.81
CA ALA A 97 -11.24 -4.71 -0.62
C ALA A 97 -10.64 -5.48 0.56
N ALA A 98 -10.76 -6.82 0.55
CA ALA A 98 -10.16 -7.70 1.54
C ALA A 98 -9.18 -8.66 0.85
N ASP A 99 -7.99 -8.78 1.41
CA ASP A 99 -7.00 -9.75 0.94
C ASP A 99 -7.39 -11.17 1.36
N ALA A 100 -7.09 -12.13 0.49
CA ALA A 100 -7.24 -13.54 0.83
C ALA A 100 -6.27 -13.93 1.96
N ILE A 101 -6.73 -14.75 2.90
CA ILE A 101 -5.88 -15.27 3.98
C ILE A 101 -4.75 -16.08 3.34
N GLN A 102 -3.51 -15.67 3.57
CA GLN A 102 -2.34 -16.37 3.07
C GLN A 102 -2.00 -17.54 4.00
N PHE A 103 -2.28 -18.77 3.56
CA PHE A 103 -2.11 -20.00 4.36
C PHE A 103 -0.65 -20.50 4.46
N THR A 104 0.27 -19.91 3.69
CA THR A 104 1.65 -20.40 3.55
C THR A 104 2.65 -19.75 4.50
N VAL A 105 2.21 -18.81 5.35
CA VAL A 105 3.09 -18.02 6.22
C VAL A 105 2.68 -18.17 7.68
N ASP A 106 3.63 -18.57 8.53
CA ASP A 106 3.44 -18.58 9.99
C ASP A 106 3.38 -17.15 10.54
N THR A 107 2.16 -16.63 10.66
CA THR A 107 1.90 -15.24 11.08
C THR A 107 2.22 -14.95 12.54
N THR A 108 2.46 -15.98 13.37
CA THR A 108 2.79 -15.84 14.80
C THR A 108 4.08 -15.04 14.99
N SER A 109 5.13 -15.42 14.26
CA SER A 109 6.46 -14.76 14.30
C SER A 109 6.46 -13.31 13.77
N ILE A 110 5.48 -12.95 12.94
CA ILE A 110 5.36 -11.62 12.33
C ILE A 110 4.60 -10.66 13.26
N LYS A 111 3.55 -11.14 13.92
CA LYS A 111 2.69 -10.35 14.82
C LYS A 111 3.38 -9.90 16.12
N GLU A 112 4.38 -10.64 16.58
CA GLU A 112 5.14 -10.29 17.79
C GLU A 112 5.99 -9.02 17.60
N ASN A 113 6.49 -8.78 16.38
CA ASN A 113 7.31 -7.61 16.07
C ASN A 113 6.49 -6.32 15.91
N THR A 114 5.19 -6.39 15.57
CA THR A 114 4.34 -5.20 15.38
C THR A 114 3.88 -4.59 16.71
N LYS A 115 3.86 -5.36 17.82
CA LYS A 115 3.39 -4.86 19.12
C LYS A 115 4.37 -3.92 19.85
N GLN A 116 5.59 -3.73 19.36
CA GLN A 116 6.60 -2.90 20.04
C GLN A 116 6.65 -1.44 19.58
N VAL A 117 5.84 -1.02 18.60
CA VAL A 117 5.84 0.36 18.11
C VAL A 117 4.42 0.90 18.23
N THR A 118 4.26 1.98 19.01
CA THR A 118 3.01 2.71 19.37
C THR A 118 2.15 2.12 20.49
N GLU A 119 2.69 2.06 21.71
CA GLU A 119 1.85 2.34 22.88
C GLU A 119 2.35 3.66 23.48
N ASP A 120 1.79 4.77 23.02
CA ASP A 120 2.07 6.09 23.58
C ASP A 120 1.76 6.10 25.08
N VAL A 121 2.77 6.46 25.88
CA VAL A 121 2.72 6.50 27.35
C VAL A 121 1.55 7.36 27.85
N GLU A 122 1.14 8.34 27.04
CA GLU A 122 0.04 9.27 27.30
C GLU A 122 -1.33 8.59 27.27
N THR A 123 -1.54 7.63 26.36
CA THR A 123 -2.79 6.85 26.27
C THR A 123 -2.94 5.90 27.46
N LYS A 124 -1.83 5.32 27.95
CA LYS A 124 -1.83 4.51 29.18
C LYS A 124 -2.12 5.36 30.41
N MET A 125 -1.55 6.55 30.53
CA MET A 125 -1.83 7.45 31.66
C MET A 125 -3.30 7.91 31.66
N ALA A 126 -3.87 8.26 30.50
CA ALA A 126 -5.28 8.62 30.39
C ALA A 126 -6.23 7.44 30.71
N GLN A 127 -5.85 6.23 30.31
CA GLN A 127 -6.64 5.03 30.56
C GLN A 127 -6.55 4.55 32.02
N VAL A 128 -5.42 4.80 32.71
CA VAL A 128 -5.26 4.56 34.16
C VAL A 128 -6.04 5.59 34.98
N ALA A 129 -6.02 6.87 34.58
CA ALA A 129 -6.79 7.93 35.25
C ALA A 129 -8.32 7.77 35.12
N CYS A 130 -8.78 7.02 34.12
CA CYS A 130 -10.20 6.77 33.86
C CYS A 130 -10.58 5.27 33.98
N SER A 131 -9.78 4.49 34.71
CA SER A 131 -10.00 3.06 34.94
C SER A 131 -11.00 2.82 36.09
N LEU A 132 -11.81 1.76 35.98
CA LEU A 132 -12.78 1.35 37.02
C LEU A 132 -12.12 1.00 38.37
N GLU A 133 -10.82 0.71 38.35
CA GLU A 133 -10.02 0.33 39.51
C GLU A 133 -9.47 1.56 40.27
N ASN A 134 -9.46 2.75 39.64
CA ASN A 134 -8.87 3.97 40.20
C ASN A 134 -9.93 5.06 40.42
N LYS A 135 -10.96 4.72 41.19
CA LYS A 135 -12.17 5.55 41.40
C LYS A 135 -11.91 6.81 42.23
N ASP A 136 -10.84 6.83 43.04
CA ASP A 136 -10.55 7.87 44.02
C ASP A 136 -9.74 9.05 43.47
N GLU A 137 -9.15 8.94 42.27
CA GLU A 137 -8.35 10.01 41.63
C GLU A 137 -9.14 10.83 40.57
N CYS A 138 -10.37 10.44 40.26
CA CYS A 138 -11.18 11.07 39.22
C CYS A 138 -11.93 12.31 39.75
N ILE A 139 -11.23 13.43 39.89
CA ILE A 139 -11.78 14.72 40.35
C ILE A 139 -12.48 15.51 39.21
N ALA A 140 -12.50 14.99 37.97
CA ALA A 140 -12.91 15.75 36.80
C ALA A 140 -14.39 15.63 36.37
N CYS A 141 -15.25 14.90 37.08
CA CYS A 141 -16.69 14.84 36.78
C CYS A 141 -17.50 15.40 37.94
N GLY A 142 -17.47 16.73 38.09
CA GLY A 142 -18.12 17.46 39.16
C GLY A 142 -18.28 18.93 38.84
N SER A 143 -18.96 19.26 37.74
CA SER A 143 -19.75 20.48 37.47
C SER A 143 -20.50 20.30 36.15
#